data_AF-A0A1M6A7X9-F1
#
_entry.id   AF-A0A1M6A7X9-F1
#
_cell.length_a   1.000
_cell.length_b   1.000
_cell.length_c   1.000
_cell.angle_alpha   90.00
_cell.angle_beta   90.00
_cell.angle_gamma   90.00
#
_symmetry.space_group_name_H-M   'P 1'
#
loop_
_entity.id
_entity.type
_entity.pdbx_description
1 polymer ?
#
loop_
_entity_poly.entity_id
_entity_poly.type
_entity_poly.pdbx_seq_one_letter_code
_entity_poly.pdbx_strand_id
1 'polypeptide(L)'
;MRCSSAILLFALSAAPALACTTAGTGAKCVSVGEGLRSGGAGHWQRAPIITTPPPLEVGAYLDGSDFNALVGTAYLGLPPARDGWVYVRHDDRIYRVDFRTREVLALVRE
;
A
#
# COMPACT_ATOMS: atom_id res chain seq x y z
N MET A 1 -57.86 20.62 -37.24
CA MET A 1 -57.50 21.87 -36.51
C MET A 1 -56.71 21.44 -35.27
N ARG A 2 -55.37 21.58 -35.29
CA ARG A 2 -54.58 22.55 -34.47
C ARG A 2 -54.78 22.30 -32.96
N CYS A 3 -53.77 22.05 -32.12
CA CYS A 3 -52.38 22.48 -32.09
C CYS A 3 -51.53 21.51 -31.27
N SER A 4 -50.24 21.49 -31.63
CA SER A 4 -49.09 21.04 -30.85
C SER A 4 -49.15 21.32 -29.35
N SER A 5 -48.66 20.38 -28.55
CA SER A 5 -48.00 20.67 -27.27
C SER A 5 -47.01 19.55 -26.96
N ALA A 6 -45.94 19.52 -27.75
CA ALA A 6 -44.66 19.02 -27.28
C ALA A 6 -44.05 20.13 -26.42
N ILE A 7 -44.06 20.00 -25.09
CA ILE A 7 -43.23 20.77 -24.16
C ILE A 7 -43.20 19.98 -22.84
N LEU A 8 -42.01 19.95 -22.22
CA LEU A 8 -41.63 19.38 -20.92
C LEU A 8 -41.02 17.96 -20.90
N LEU A 9 -40.05 17.74 -21.80
CA LEU A 9 -38.88 16.89 -21.54
C LEU A 9 -37.67 17.81 -21.31
N PHE A 10 -37.61 18.51 -20.19
CA PHE A 10 -36.44 19.36 -19.85
C PHE A 10 -36.31 19.61 -18.34
N ALA A 11 -36.20 18.56 -17.54
CA ALA A 11 -35.91 18.71 -16.10
C ALA A 11 -34.98 17.61 -15.54
N LEU A 12 -34.15 16.99 -16.38
CA LEU A 12 -33.14 16.01 -15.93
C LEU A 12 -31.70 16.47 -16.18
N SER A 13 -31.45 17.77 -16.30
CA SER A 13 -30.10 18.32 -16.18
C SER A 13 -29.84 18.72 -14.74
N ALA A 14 -29.77 17.74 -13.84
CA ALA A 14 -29.22 17.97 -12.51
C ALA A 14 -27.74 18.33 -12.69
N ALA A 15 -27.41 19.60 -12.48
CA ALA A 15 -26.03 20.06 -12.49
C ALA A 15 -25.23 19.24 -11.45
N PRO A 16 -24.05 18.70 -11.79
CA PRO A 16 -23.24 17.90 -10.85
C PRO A 16 -22.83 18.68 -9.60
N ALA A 17 -22.97 20.01 -9.62
CA ALA A 17 -22.67 20.91 -8.51
C ALA A 17 -23.57 20.71 -7.26
N LEU A 18 -24.79 20.17 -7.41
CA LEU A 18 -25.70 19.94 -6.28
C LEU A 18 -25.40 18.65 -5.49
N ALA A 19 -24.60 17.73 -6.03
CA ALA A 19 -24.17 16.54 -5.28
C ALA A 19 -23.09 16.87 -4.22
N CYS A 20 -22.58 18.10 -4.22
CA CYS A 20 -21.47 18.57 -3.39
C CYS A 20 -21.87 19.59 -2.32
N THR A 21 -23.16 19.69 -1.97
CA THR A 21 -23.61 20.59 -0.89
C THR A 21 -23.30 19.97 0.48
N THR A 22 -22.02 19.95 0.84
CA THR A 22 -21.50 19.44 2.12
C THR A 22 -21.31 20.55 3.16
N ALA A 23 -21.92 21.72 2.94
CA ALA A 23 -21.73 22.93 3.75
C ALA A 23 -22.02 22.74 5.25
N GLY A 24 -22.85 21.76 5.63
CA GLY A 24 -23.16 21.43 7.03
C GLY A 24 -22.35 20.30 7.64
N THR A 25 -21.55 19.56 6.85
CA THR A 25 -20.84 18.35 7.32
C THR A 25 -19.32 18.53 7.37
N GLY A 26 -18.80 19.66 6.88
CA GLY A 26 -17.36 19.93 6.81
C GLY A 26 -16.63 19.16 5.71
N ALA A 27 -17.33 18.30 4.96
CA ALA A 27 -16.75 17.65 3.79
C ALA A 27 -16.55 18.66 2.65
N LYS A 28 -15.57 18.43 1.77
CA LYS A 28 -15.33 19.20 0.54
C LYS A 28 -15.26 18.24 -0.63
N CYS A 29 -15.83 18.64 -1.76
CA CYS A 29 -15.57 17.96 -3.03
C CYS A 29 -14.15 18.30 -3.51
N VAL A 30 -13.46 17.27 -4.02
CA VAL A 30 -12.11 17.38 -4.59
C VAL A 30 -12.18 17.06 -6.07
N SER A 31 -11.56 17.90 -6.90
CA SER A 31 -11.45 17.64 -8.34
C SER A 31 -10.21 16.81 -8.64
N VAL A 32 -10.25 16.03 -9.74
CA VAL A 32 -9.07 15.28 -10.25
C VAL A 32 -8.03 16.30 -10.72
N GLY A 33 -7.15 16.73 -9.81
CA GLY A 33 -6.16 17.79 -10.04
C GLY A 33 -5.87 18.62 -8.78
N GLU A 34 -6.85 18.77 -7.89
CA GLU A 34 -6.61 19.22 -6.51
C GLU A 34 -6.02 18.04 -5.73
N GLY A 35 -4.69 17.97 -5.66
CA GLY A 35 -4.01 16.90 -4.94
C GLY A 35 -4.46 16.82 -3.48
N LEU A 36 -4.46 15.62 -2.91
CA LEU A 36 -4.76 15.33 -1.50
C LEU A 36 -3.63 15.79 -0.56
N ARG A 37 -2.99 16.93 -0.82
CA ARG A 37 -1.85 17.43 -0.02
C ARG A 37 -2.05 18.84 0.52
N SER A 38 -3.16 19.48 0.17
CA SER A 38 -3.48 20.82 0.64
C SER A 38 -4.98 20.94 0.93
N GLY A 39 -5.29 21.52 2.08
CA GLY A 39 -6.66 21.70 2.56
C GLY A 39 -6.65 22.05 4.04
N GLY A 40 -7.26 23.16 4.43
CA GLY A 40 -7.25 23.65 5.82
C GLY A 40 -8.14 22.89 6.81
N ALA A 41 -8.99 21.97 6.31
CA ALA A 41 -9.94 21.21 7.13
C ALA A 41 -9.39 19.85 7.60
N GLY A 42 -8.23 19.41 7.10
CA GLY A 42 -7.61 18.14 7.46
C GLY A 42 -6.36 18.34 8.32
N HIS A 43 -6.15 17.44 9.27
CA HIS A 43 -4.88 17.34 10.00
C HIS A 43 -3.88 16.54 9.14
N TRP A 44 -2.97 17.25 8.47
CA TRP A 44 -1.91 16.63 7.67
C TRP A 44 -0.85 16.02 8.58
N GLN A 45 -0.74 14.70 8.56
CA GLN A 45 0.32 13.98 9.25
C GLN A 45 1.48 13.78 8.27
N ARG A 46 2.69 14.19 8.67
CA ARG A 46 3.89 13.83 7.94
C ARG A 46 4.30 12.43 8.37
N ALA A 47 4.27 11.48 7.45
CA ALA A 47 4.84 10.16 7.71
C ALA A 47 6.32 10.31 8.09
N PRO A 48 6.80 9.59 9.11
CA PRO A 48 8.23 9.58 9.42
C PRO A 48 9.00 9.05 8.21
N ILE A 49 10.18 9.62 7.97
CA ILE A 49 11.11 9.09 6.98
C ILE A 49 11.69 7.81 7.59
N ILE A 50 11.28 6.65 7.08
CA ILE A 50 11.87 5.38 7.46
C ILE A 50 13.09 5.16 6.57
N THR A 51 14.28 5.16 7.17
CA THR A 51 15.52 4.76 6.51
C THR A 51 15.69 3.26 6.68
N THR A 52 15.69 2.51 5.58
CA THR A 52 15.97 1.07 5.61
C THR A 52 17.41 0.85 6.09
N PRO A 53 17.64 0.01 7.12
CA PRO A 53 18.98 -0.35 7.55
C PRO A 53 19.81 -0.98 6.41
N PRO A 54 21.15 -0.97 6.50
CA PRO A 54 21.98 -1.72 5.56
C PRO A 54 21.64 -3.21 5.58
N PRO A 55 21.85 -3.94 4.48
CA PRO A 55 21.62 -5.37 4.44
C PRO A 55 22.44 -6.10 5.51
N LEU A 56 21.89 -7.20 6.02
CA LEU A 56 22.65 -8.12 6.87
C LEU A 56 23.80 -8.75 6.10
N GLU A 57 24.94 -8.86 6.77
CA GLU A 57 26.12 -9.55 6.25
C GLU A 57 25.91 -11.07 6.19
N VAL A 58 26.50 -11.73 5.19
CA VAL A 58 26.53 -13.19 5.13
C VAL A 58 27.44 -13.71 6.26
N GLY A 59 26.98 -14.73 6.99
CA GLY A 59 27.60 -15.24 8.20
C GLY A 59 27.14 -14.55 9.49
N ALA A 60 26.32 -13.50 9.39
CA ALA A 60 25.67 -12.90 10.56
C ALA A 60 24.62 -13.85 11.14
N TYR A 61 24.31 -13.71 12.43
CA TYR A 61 23.31 -14.52 13.13
C TYR A 61 22.09 -13.67 13.47
N LEU A 62 20.90 -14.15 13.12
CA LEU A 62 19.66 -13.48 13.49
C LEU A 62 19.35 -13.70 14.97
N ASP A 63 18.84 -12.65 15.61
CA ASP A 63 18.22 -12.79 16.91
C ASP A 63 16.87 -13.55 16.80
N GLY A 64 16.27 -13.90 17.94
CA GLY A 64 15.01 -14.63 17.95
C GLY A 64 13.80 -13.83 17.46
N SER A 65 13.82 -12.51 17.63
CA SER A 65 12.76 -11.58 17.21
C SER A 65 12.73 -11.37 15.70
N ASP A 66 13.90 -11.45 15.07
CA ASP A 66 14.12 -11.14 13.66
C ASP A 66 13.94 -12.37 12.76
N PHE A 67 13.65 -13.54 13.34
CA PHE A 67 13.44 -14.78 12.61
C PHE A 67 12.01 -14.90 12.06
N ASN A 68 11.70 -14.11 11.03
CA ASN A 68 10.41 -14.16 10.33
C ASN A 68 10.47 -15.05 9.09
N ALA A 69 10.33 -16.37 9.31
CA ALA A 69 10.37 -17.36 8.23
C ALA A 69 9.18 -17.23 7.28
N LEU A 70 9.47 -17.13 5.98
CA LEU A 70 8.44 -17.04 4.96
C LEU A 70 7.81 -18.40 4.68
N VAL A 71 6.47 -18.41 4.70
CA VAL A 71 5.64 -19.53 4.26
C VAL A 71 5.10 -19.27 2.85
N GLY A 72 4.77 -20.33 2.11
CA GLY A 72 4.20 -20.18 0.77
C GLY A 72 5.16 -19.57 -0.25
N THR A 73 6.47 -19.82 -0.11
CA THR A 73 7.54 -19.22 -0.92
C THR A 73 7.38 -19.48 -2.42
N ALA A 74 6.70 -20.56 -2.81
CA ALA A 74 6.35 -20.85 -4.19
C ALA A 74 5.49 -19.75 -4.85
N TYR A 75 4.58 -19.11 -4.12
CA TYR A 75 3.77 -17.98 -4.63
C TYR A 75 4.62 -16.74 -4.95
N LEU A 76 5.79 -16.64 -4.34
CA LEU A 76 6.75 -15.57 -4.57
C LEU A 76 7.73 -15.89 -5.72
N GLY A 77 7.55 -17.03 -6.38
CA GLY A 77 8.46 -17.56 -7.40
C GLY A 77 9.80 -18.03 -6.83
N LEU A 78 9.89 -18.21 -5.51
CA LEU A 78 11.12 -18.67 -4.87
C LEU A 78 11.21 -20.21 -4.97
N PRO A 79 12.41 -20.77 -5.25
CA PRO A 79 12.64 -22.19 -5.16
C PRO A 79 12.24 -22.77 -3.79
N PRO A 80 11.89 -24.06 -3.68
CA PRO A 80 11.63 -24.67 -2.39
C PRO A 80 12.91 -24.70 -1.55
N ALA A 81 12.75 -24.49 -0.25
CA ALA A 81 13.84 -24.60 0.70
C ALA A 81 14.35 -26.05 0.80
N ARG A 82 15.67 -26.23 0.91
CA ARG A 82 16.36 -27.53 0.97
C ARG A 82 17.43 -27.51 2.06
N ASP A 83 18.06 -28.63 2.35
CA ASP A 83 19.33 -28.69 3.12
C ASP A 83 19.34 -27.92 4.44
N GLY A 84 18.19 -27.84 5.13
CA GLY A 84 18.06 -27.21 6.45
C GLY A 84 18.01 -25.68 6.48
N TRP A 85 18.06 -24.99 5.34
CA TRP A 85 17.87 -23.53 5.29
C TRP A 85 16.41 -23.16 5.03
N VAL A 86 16.01 -21.94 5.40
CA VAL A 86 14.70 -21.34 5.12
C VAL A 86 14.84 -19.92 4.58
N TYR A 87 13.77 -19.41 3.95
CA TYR A 87 13.69 -17.99 3.61
C TYR A 87 13.21 -17.19 4.82
N VAL A 88 13.92 -16.13 5.15
CA VAL A 88 13.52 -15.18 6.20
C VAL A 88 13.36 -13.81 5.58
N ARG A 89 12.29 -13.10 5.94
CA ARG A 89 12.15 -11.67 5.62
C ARG A 89 12.70 -10.85 6.77
N HIS A 90 13.63 -9.97 6.48
CA HIS A 90 14.14 -8.98 7.40
C HIS A 90 14.08 -7.61 6.73
N ASP A 91 13.42 -6.65 7.38
CA ASP A 91 12.96 -5.41 6.74
C ASP A 91 12.19 -5.71 5.43
N ASP A 92 12.64 -5.17 4.31
CA ASP A 92 12.06 -5.38 2.97
C ASP A 92 12.82 -6.44 2.16
N ARG A 93 13.83 -7.10 2.76
CA ARG A 93 14.74 -8.02 2.08
C ARG A 93 14.44 -9.46 2.43
N ILE A 94 14.80 -10.36 1.52
CA ILE A 94 14.65 -11.80 1.70
C ILE A 94 16.02 -12.45 1.73
N TYR A 95 16.28 -13.25 2.77
CA TYR A 95 17.52 -13.97 2.99
C TYR A 95 17.30 -15.48 3.01
N ARG A 96 18.32 -16.25 2.65
CA ARG A 96 18.44 -17.67 3.03
C ARG A 96 19.17 -17.72 4.35
N VAL A 97 18.59 -18.43 5.31
CA VAL A 97 19.10 -18.53 6.67
C VAL A 97 19.08 -19.99 7.10
N ASP A 98 20.13 -20.46 7.76
CA ASP A 98 20.13 -21.80 8.37
C ASP A 98 19.07 -21.86 9.48
N PHE A 99 18.17 -22.84 9.42
CA PHE A 99 17.05 -22.92 10.35
C PHE A 99 17.48 -23.22 11.79
N ARG A 100 18.59 -23.93 11.99
CA ARG A 100 19.06 -24.36 13.31
C ARG A 100 19.94 -23.31 13.96
N THR A 101 20.90 -22.77 13.22
CA THR A 101 21.89 -21.82 13.74
C THR A 101 21.42 -20.37 13.63
N ARG A 102 20.46 -20.08 12.73
CA ARG A 102 20.02 -18.73 12.36
C ARG A 102 21.10 -17.90 11.66
N GLU A 103 22.09 -18.56 11.09
CA GLU A 103 23.13 -17.91 10.29
C GLU A 103 22.58 -17.50 8.91
N VAL A 104 22.86 -16.27 8.52
CA VAL A 104 22.53 -15.72 7.20
C VAL A 104 23.47 -16.34 6.16
N LEU A 105 22.91 -17.10 5.23
CA LEU A 105 23.67 -17.81 4.20
C LEU A 105 23.77 -17.03 2.89
N ALA A 106 22.73 -16.27 2.54
CA ALA A 106 22.71 -15.44 1.33
C ALA A 106 21.59 -14.40 1.36
N LEU A 107 21.83 -13.26 0.70
CA LEU A 107 20.78 -12.34 0.26
C LEU A 107 20.14 -12.87 -1.03
N VAL A 108 18.81 -12.89 -1.08
CA VAL A 108 18.02 -13.42 -2.21
C VAL A 108 17.34 -12.30 -2.98
N ARG A 109 16.81 -11.31 -2.26
CA ARG A 109 16.10 -10.17 -2.83
C ARG A 109 16.28 -8.95 -1.93
N GLU A 110 16.58 -7.81 -2.57
CA GLU A 110 16.64 -6.48 -1.95
C GLU A 110 15.28 -5.80 -1.86
#